data_AF-A0A7W8DL70-F1
#
_entry.id   AF-A0A7W8DL70-F1
#
_cell.length_a   1.000
_cell.length_b   1.000
_cell.length_c   1.000
_cell.angle_alpha   90.00
_cell.angle_beta   90.00
_cell.angle_gamma   90.00
#
_symmetry.space_group_name_H-M   'P 1'
#
loop_
_entity.id
_entity.type
_entity.pdbx_description
1 polymer ?
#
loop_
_entity_poly.entity_id
_entity_poly.type
_entity_poly.pdbx_seq_one_letter_code
_entity_poly.pdbx_strand_id
1 'polypeptide(L)'
;MHRLFIFLALAFTAHAQEIRRTPLTLTQGGTPEKPAVYDGHGMIIDLGIDVTSHDWDKQGDLWTSRGPFEKHPPVDDVQRAALFIEEVPIRIVRDRAAEQKSGEKGKVIFAAAETLQPGQMAFKADGSICFRWPAGKTPGSSKIFLPPPGLASGVNIACSYITIKNITAIHAANDGFNIHGPRVGIRLENVKAFSNGDEGISAHETVQMDVFDSEIAWNGSNAGGVADVNDCITTYTNCEVHHNLGAGFFLEGKSHRITHCLIHHQSQDIVVRGDAVVEQKDNEWRKP
;
A
#
# COMPACT_ATOMS: atom_id res chain seq x y z
N MET A 1 3.52 -42.07 -48.83
CA MET A 1 2.90 -41.29 -47.74
C MET A 1 4.01 -40.68 -46.90
N HIS A 2 4.33 -39.40 -47.08
CA HIS A 2 5.23 -38.66 -46.19
C HIS A 2 4.50 -37.38 -45.78
N ARG A 3 4.11 -37.30 -44.51
CA ARG A 3 3.47 -36.13 -43.92
C ARG A 3 4.56 -35.16 -43.47
N LEU A 4 4.58 -34.00 -44.09
CA LEU A 4 5.38 -32.85 -43.69
C LEU A 4 4.69 -32.21 -42.46
N PHE A 5 5.31 -32.30 -41.29
CA PHE A 5 4.88 -31.54 -40.11
C PHE A 5 5.53 -30.16 -40.14
N ILE A 6 4.72 -29.13 -40.35
CA ILE A 6 5.13 -27.73 -40.15
C ILE A 6 4.98 -27.43 -38.65
N PHE A 7 6.11 -27.31 -37.95
CA PHE A 7 6.14 -26.75 -36.61
C PHE A 7 6.03 -25.22 -36.71
N LEU A 8 4.87 -24.69 -36.33
CA LEU A 8 4.66 -23.27 -36.13
C LEU A 8 5.33 -22.87 -34.80
N ALA A 9 6.50 -22.24 -34.85
CA ALA A 9 7.13 -21.67 -33.67
C ALA A 9 6.36 -20.41 -33.26
N LEU A 10 5.53 -20.53 -32.21
CA LEU A 10 4.98 -19.39 -31.48
C LEU A 10 6.12 -18.66 -30.77
N ALA A 11 6.57 -17.56 -31.35
CA ALA A 11 7.52 -16.66 -30.71
C ALA A 11 6.80 -15.93 -29.56
N PHE A 12 6.92 -16.46 -28.34
CA PHE A 12 6.64 -15.69 -27.13
C PHE A 12 7.75 -14.66 -26.97
N THR A 13 7.48 -13.41 -27.35
CA THR A 13 8.33 -12.28 -26.97
C THR A 13 8.12 -12.03 -25.48
N ALA A 14 9.01 -12.57 -24.65
CA ALA A 14 9.14 -12.17 -23.25
C ALA A 14 9.54 -10.68 -23.23
N HIS A 15 8.56 -9.79 -23.10
CA HIS A 15 8.85 -8.38 -22.85
C HIS A 15 9.37 -8.30 -21.42
N ALA A 16 10.58 -7.76 -21.25
CA ALA A 16 11.11 -7.47 -19.93
C ALA A 16 10.14 -6.52 -19.23
N GLN A 17 9.72 -6.88 -18.01
CA GLN A 17 8.81 -6.08 -17.21
C GLN A 17 9.44 -4.73 -16.90
N GLU A 18 8.75 -3.63 -17.24
CA GLU A 18 9.25 -2.29 -16.95
C GLU A 18 9.22 -2.05 -15.43
N ILE A 19 10.37 -1.63 -14.87
CA ILE A 19 10.46 -1.19 -13.47
C ILE A 19 10.77 0.30 -13.46
N ARG A 20 9.82 1.08 -12.93
CA ARG A 20 9.93 2.51 -12.75
C ARG A 20 10.23 2.83 -11.29
N ARG A 21 11.22 3.71 -11.07
CA ARG A 21 11.69 4.15 -9.74
C ARG A 21 11.21 5.55 -9.35
N THR A 22 10.20 6.06 -10.05
CA THR A 22 9.63 7.38 -9.82
C THR A 22 8.10 7.31 -9.86
N PRO A 23 7.40 8.15 -9.09
CA PRO A 23 5.94 8.22 -9.15
C PRO A 23 5.43 8.43 -10.58
N LEU A 24 4.26 7.85 -10.87
CA LEU A 24 3.49 8.12 -12.07
C LEU A 24 2.36 9.11 -11.73
N THR A 25 2.33 10.26 -12.40
CA THR A 25 1.23 11.22 -12.25
C THR A 25 0.44 11.30 -13.54
N LEU A 26 -0.85 10.98 -13.47
CA LEU A 26 -1.76 10.97 -14.61
C LEU A 26 -2.66 12.20 -14.56
N THR A 27 -2.37 13.18 -15.41
CA THR A 27 -3.08 14.47 -15.47
C THR A 27 -4.00 14.60 -16.68
N GLN A 28 -3.95 13.65 -17.62
CA GLN A 28 -4.71 13.69 -18.86
C GLN A 28 -5.76 12.58 -18.86
N GLY A 29 -7.02 13.01 -18.88
CA GLY A 29 -8.20 12.15 -18.95
C GLY A 29 -8.93 12.28 -20.30
N GLY A 30 -10.01 11.52 -20.44
CA GLY A 30 -10.90 11.56 -21.60
C GLY A 30 -12.22 12.27 -21.32
N THR A 31 -13.27 11.81 -21.99
CA THR A 31 -14.67 12.20 -21.74
C THR A 31 -15.47 10.98 -21.25
N PRO A 32 -16.69 11.15 -20.71
CA PRO A 32 -17.53 10.01 -20.34
C PRO A 32 -17.71 8.99 -21.49
N GLU A 33 -17.84 9.47 -22.72
CA GLU A 33 -18.08 8.66 -23.91
C GLU A 33 -16.79 8.05 -24.48
N LYS A 34 -15.65 8.68 -24.21
CA LYS A 34 -14.33 8.24 -24.65
C LYS A 34 -13.29 8.46 -23.56
N PRO A 35 -13.27 7.60 -22.53
CA PRO A 35 -12.24 7.66 -21.49
C PRO A 35 -10.84 7.49 -22.08
N ALA A 36 -9.86 8.15 -21.47
CA ALA A 36 -8.46 7.86 -21.77
C ALA A 36 -8.10 6.47 -21.23
N VAL A 37 -7.18 5.77 -21.90
CA VAL A 37 -6.68 4.47 -21.43
C VAL A 37 -5.19 4.57 -21.23
N TYR A 38 -4.75 4.25 -20.01
CA TYR A 38 -3.35 4.04 -19.67
C TYR A 38 -3.14 2.56 -19.36
N ASP A 39 -2.53 1.83 -20.29
CA ASP A 39 -2.12 0.44 -20.08
C ASP A 39 -0.64 0.42 -19.69
N GLY A 40 -0.35 -0.02 -18.47
CA GLY A 40 1.01 -0.14 -17.96
C GLY A 40 1.75 -1.35 -18.53
N HIS A 41 1.09 -2.25 -19.26
CA HIS A 41 1.70 -3.45 -19.85
C HIS A 41 2.48 -4.31 -18.84
N GLY A 42 2.01 -4.35 -17.59
CA GLY A 42 2.64 -5.08 -16.50
C GLY A 42 3.73 -4.28 -15.75
N MET A 43 3.85 -2.97 -15.98
CA MET A 43 4.81 -2.09 -15.31
C MET A 43 4.72 -2.19 -13.79
N ILE A 44 5.89 -2.23 -13.15
CA ILE A 44 6.05 -2.09 -11.70
C ILE A 44 6.59 -0.69 -11.41
N ILE A 45 5.88 0.07 -10.58
CA ILE A 45 6.39 1.28 -9.94
C ILE A 45 6.86 0.87 -8.55
N ASP A 46 8.18 0.70 -8.37
CA ASP A 46 8.80 0.28 -7.11
C ASP A 46 9.65 1.43 -6.56
N LEU A 47 9.13 2.09 -5.53
CA LEU A 47 9.79 3.26 -4.94
C LEU A 47 10.73 2.89 -3.77
N GLY A 48 10.87 1.59 -3.48
CA GLY A 48 11.61 1.09 -2.33
C GLY A 48 13.11 1.34 -2.42
N ILE A 49 13.69 1.66 -1.28
CA ILE A 49 15.14 1.83 -1.10
C ILE A 49 15.63 0.63 -0.32
N ASP A 50 16.37 -0.24 -0.99
CA ASP A 50 16.96 -1.43 -0.39
C ASP A 50 18.05 -1.01 0.62
N VAL A 51 17.80 -1.30 1.90
CA VAL A 51 18.71 -1.04 3.03
C VAL A 51 19.14 -2.33 3.71
N THR A 52 19.01 -3.47 3.03
CA THR A 52 19.35 -4.80 3.55
C THR A 52 20.80 -4.86 4.05
N SER A 53 21.72 -4.25 3.30
CA SER A 53 23.15 -4.21 3.62
C SER A 53 23.57 -3.04 4.50
N HIS A 54 22.63 -2.28 5.07
CA HIS A 54 22.96 -1.21 6.01
C HIS A 54 23.66 -1.78 7.27
N ASP A 55 24.43 -0.93 7.95
CA ASP A 55 25.11 -1.32 9.19
C ASP A 55 24.10 -1.36 10.34
N TRP A 56 23.52 -2.55 10.54
CA TRP A 56 22.58 -2.85 11.60
C TRP A 56 23.32 -3.37 12.84
N ASP A 57 23.04 -2.78 14.00
CA ASP A 57 23.31 -3.40 15.30
C ASP A 57 22.24 -4.48 15.56
N LYS A 58 22.68 -5.74 15.63
CA LYS A 58 21.80 -6.92 15.62
C LYS A 58 21.79 -7.58 16.99
N GLN A 59 20.64 -7.60 17.64
CA GLN A 59 20.43 -8.24 18.94
C GLN A 59 19.26 -9.23 18.82
N GLY A 60 19.57 -10.45 18.36
CA GLY A 60 18.56 -11.43 18.01
C GLY A 60 17.66 -10.95 16.88
N ASP A 61 16.37 -10.80 17.17
CA ASP A 61 15.32 -10.29 16.30
C ASP A 61 15.11 -8.77 16.44
N LEU A 62 15.81 -8.07 17.33
CA LEU A 62 15.81 -6.61 17.42
C LEU A 62 17.00 -6.03 16.65
N TRP A 63 16.74 -5.22 15.64
CA TRP A 63 17.77 -4.59 14.80
C TRP A 63 17.66 -3.08 14.91
N THR A 64 18.80 -2.40 15.03
CA THR A 64 18.88 -0.93 15.12
C THR A 64 19.89 -0.40 14.11
N SER A 65 19.55 0.63 13.35
CA SER A 65 20.50 1.28 12.43
C SER A 65 21.62 1.95 13.24
N ARG A 66 22.87 1.89 12.74
CA ARG A 66 23.97 2.65 13.34
C ARG A 66 23.89 4.11 12.91
N GLY A 67 23.03 4.86 13.57
CA GLY A 67 22.75 6.26 13.28
C GLY A 67 21.52 6.47 12.38
N PRO A 68 21.11 7.73 12.17
CA PRO A 68 19.96 8.06 11.32
C PRO A 68 20.27 7.87 9.84
N PHE A 69 19.22 7.61 9.06
CA PHE A 69 19.27 7.74 7.61
C PHE A 69 19.11 9.23 7.25
N GLU A 70 20.17 9.85 6.73
CA GLU A 70 20.21 11.31 6.48
C GLU A 70 19.01 11.85 5.69
N LYS A 71 18.51 11.08 4.72
CA LYS A 71 17.37 11.46 3.87
C LYS A 71 16.01 10.95 4.36
N HIS A 72 15.96 10.14 5.43
CA HIS A 72 14.74 9.52 5.95
C HIS A 72 14.61 9.84 7.44
N PRO A 73 14.21 11.08 7.79
CA PRO A 73 14.02 11.48 9.17
C PRO A 73 12.85 10.70 9.81
N PRO A 74 12.76 10.72 11.15
CA PRO A 74 11.59 10.21 11.85
C PRO A 74 10.28 10.75 11.31
N VAL A 75 9.28 9.87 11.23
CA VAL A 75 7.94 10.21 10.77
C VAL A 75 7.01 10.24 11.99
N ASP A 76 6.53 11.43 12.34
CA ASP A 76 5.61 11.64 13.46
C ASP A 76 4.20 11.10 13.18
N ASP A 77 3.87 11.01 11.89
CA ASP A 77 2.65 10.40 11.41
C ASP A 77 2.77 8.87 11.39
N VAL A 78 2.36 8.24 12.50
CA VAL A 78 2.34 6.77 12.62
C VAL A 78 1.13 6.11 11.96
N GLN A 79 0.35 6.85 11.16
CA GLN A 79 -0.71 6.25 10.34
C GLN A 79 -0.13 5.19 9.39
N ARG A 80 1.07 5.44 8.88
CA ARG A 80 1.75 4.66 7.84
C ARG A 80 2.94 3.85 8.36
N ALA A 81 3.33 2.83 7.61
CA ALA A 81 4.60 2.11 7.78
C ALA A 81 5.77 2.92 7.23
N ALA A 82 6.95 2.77 7.84
CA ALA A 82 8.19 3.42 7.39
C ALA A 82 9.32 2.42 7.09
N LEU A 83 9.03 1.12 7.11
CA LEU A 83 9.97 0.04 6.80
C LEU A 83 9.19 -1.20 6.38
N PHE A 84 9.75 -1.96 5.44
CA PHE A 84 9.20 -3.25 4.99
C PHE A 84 10.27 -4.34 5.10
N ILE A 85 9.85 -5.56 5.43
CA ILE A 85 10.69 -6.76 5.38
C ILE A 85 10.10 -7.73 4.37
N GLU A 86 10.77 -7.89 3.23
CA GLU A 86 10.12 -8.20 1.94
C GLU A 86 8.85 -7.35 1.78
N GLU A 87 7.69 -7.98 1.66
CA GLU A 87 6.40 -7.31 1.50
C GLU A 87 5.84 -6.79 2.83
N VAL A 88 6.29 -7.32 3.98
CA VAL A 88 5.60 -7.13 5.26
C VAL A 88 5.85 -5.71 5.81
N PRO A 89 4.81 -4.88 6.01
CA PRO A 89 4.95 -3.55 6.58
C PRO A 89 5.26 -3.65 8.07
N ILE A 90 6.19 -2.83 8.54
CA ILE A 90 6.57 -2.76 9.94
C ILE A 90 5.93 -1.53 10.59
N ARG A 91 5.12 -1.78 11.62
CA ARG A 91 4.27 -0.76 12.26
C ARG A 91 5.08 0.18 13.14
N ILE A 92 4.95 1.48 12.93
CA ILE A 92 5.52 2.49 13.83
C ILE A 92 4.70 2.55 15.13
N VAL A 93 5.36 2.48 16.29
CA VAL A 93 4.68 2.47 17.59
C VAL A 93 5.11 3.65 18.46
N ARG A 94 4.11 4.29 19.10
CA ARG A 94 4.28 5.38 20.06
C ARG A 94 4.11 4.91 21.49
N ASP A 95 4.84 5.52 22.42
CA ASP A 95 4.59 5.41 23.85
C ASP A 95 3.51 6.43 24.28
N ARG A 96 2.24 6.04 24.12
CA ARG A 96 1.10 6.89 24.47
C ARG A 96 1.07 7.28 25.95
N ALA A 97 1.59 6.42 26.83
CA ALA A 97 1.63 6.71 28.26
C ALA A 97 2.66 7.80 28.57
N ALA A 98 3.83 7.73 27.94
CA ALA A 98 4.83 8.80 28.02
C ALA A 98 4.34 10.10 27.39
N GLU A 99 3.67 10.05 26.22
CA GLU A 99 3.06 11.22 25.59
C GLU A 99 2.08 11.91 26.56
N GLN A 100 1.16 11.16 27.16
CA GLN A 100 0.19 11.68 28.11
C GLN A 100 0.88 12.26 29.36
N LYS A 101 1.90 11.59 29.89
CA LYS A 101 2.66 12.04 31.06
C LYS A 101 3.46 13.32 30.79
N SER A 102 3.87 13.56 29.54
CA SER A 102 4.61 14.77 29.18
C SER A 102 3.77 16.04 29.34
N GLY A 103 2.44 15.95 29.18
CA GLY A 103 1.54 17.10 29.21
C GLY A 103 1.66 18.03 27.99
N GLU A 104 2.56 17.74 27.05
CA GLU A 104 2.79 18.55 25.85
C GLU A 104 1.84 18.10 24.73
N LYS A 105 0.88 18.97 24.37
CA LYS A 105 -0.08 18.68 23.32
C LYS A 105 0.62 18.46 21.98
N GLY A 106 0.39 17.30 21.37
CA GLY A 106 0.93 16.95 20.05
C GLY A 106 2.37 16.43 20.06
N LYS A 107 3.01 16.30 21.24
CA LYS A 107 4.31 15.65 21.34
C LYS A 107 4.19 14.18 20.95
N VAL A 108 5.03 13.74 20.03
CA VAL A 108 5.19 12.32 19.68
C VAL A 108 6.35 11.75 20.48
N ILE A 109 6.11 10.63 21.17
CA ILE A 109 7.15 9.86 21.84
C ILE A 109 7.10 8.45 21.29
N PHE A 110 8.18 8.00 20.67
CA PHE A 110 8.27 6.65 20.13
C PHE A 110 8.51 5.62 21.24
N ALA A 111 8.04 4.40 21.03
CA ALA A 111 8.27 3.29 21.95
C ALA A 111 9.78 2.99 22.07
N ALA A 112 10.21 2.59 23.27
CA ALA A 112 11.58 2.13 23.47
C ALA A 112 11.83 0.81 22.71
N ALA A 113 13.04 0.62 22.19
CA ALA A 113 13.39 -0.49 21.30
C ALA A 113 13.11 -1.87 21.94
N GLU A 114 13.29 -1.96 23.25
CA GLU A 114 13.16 -3.16 24.07
C GLU A 114 11.69 -3.56 24.26
N THR A 115 10.77 -2.62 24.07
CA THR A 115 9.32 -2.83 24.22
C THR A 115 8.62 -3.22 22.92
N LEU A 116 9.32 -3.07 21.78
CA LEU A 116 8.78 -3.41 20.46
C LEU A 116 8.40 -4.89 20.40
N GLN A 117 7.21 -5.18 19.89
CA GLN A 117 6.75 -6.53 19.55
C GLN A 117 7.16 -6.91 18.12
N PRO A 118 7.15 -8.20 17.75
CA PRO A 118 7.45 -8.61 16.38
C PRO A 118 6.62 -7.85 15.35
N GLY A 119 7.26 -7.34 14.29
CA GLY A 119 6.61 -6.54 13.25
C GLY A 119 6.39 -5.06 13.64
N GLN A 120 7.03 -4.58 14.70
CA GLN A 120 6.98 -3.18 15.12
C GLN A 120 8.33 -2.48 14.97
N MET A 121 8.27 -1.16 14.79
CA MET A 121 9.42 -0.25 14.74
C MET A 121 9.17 1.02 15.54
N ALA A 122 10.26 1.72 15.83
CA ALA A 122 10.29 3.04 16.44
C ALA A 122 11.53 3.81 15.95
N PHE A 123 11.54 5.12 16.20
CA PHE A 123 12.72 5.97 16.02
C PHE A 123 13.34 6.28 17.38
N LYS A 124 14.66 6.18 17.47
CA LYS A 124 15.43 6.66 18.62
C LYS A 124 15.55 8.20 18.58
N ALA A 125 15.92 8.79 19.71
CA ALA A 125 16.10 10.25 19.82
C ALA A 125 17.14 10.84 18.86
N ASP A 126 18.13 10.04 18.43
CA ASP A 126 19.13 10.43 17.43
C ASP A 126 18.65 10.22 15.97
N GLY A 127 17.42 9.77 15.78
CA GLY A 127 16.82 9.47 14.48
C GLY A 127 17.15 8.07 13.93
N SER A 128 17.89 7.24 14.67
CA SER A 128 18.12 5.84 14.28
C SER A 128 16.81 5.06 14.26
N ILE A 129 16.68 4.12 13.33
CA ILE A 129 15.54 3.22 13.22
C ILE A 129 15.83 1.99 14.08
N CYS A 130 14.88 1.58 14.93
CA CYS A 130 14.88 0.27 15.56
C CYS A 130 13.62 -0.50 15.18
N PHE A 131 13.75 -1.80 14.91
CA PHE A 131 12.62 -2.65 14.59
C PHE A 131 12.83 -4.08 15.09
N ARG A 132 11.73 -4.78 15.35
CA ARG A 132 11.73 -6.21 15.63
C ARG A 132 11.20 -6.98 14.43
N TRP A 133 11.95 -7.99 14.00
CA TRP A 133 11.56 -8.84 12.88
C TRP A 133 10.15 -9.43 13.08
N PRO A 134 9.30 -9.53 12.03
CA PRO A 134 7.99 -10.14 12.10
C PRO A 134 8.05 -11.58 12.63
N ALA A 135 7.00 -11.97 13.36
CA ALA A 135 6.87 -13.35 13.83
C ALA A 135 6.93 -14.34 12.65
N GLY A 136 7.67 -15.43 12.82
CA GLY A 136 7.84 -16.45 11.79
C GLY A 136 8.86 -16.13 10.69
N LYS A 137 9.41 -14.91 10.63
CA LYS A 137 10.52 -14.56 9.74
C LYS A 137 11.87 -14.78 10.45
N THR A 138 12.84 -15.36 9.76
CA THR A 138 14.20 -15.51 10.30
C THR A 138 14.97 -14.20 10.15
N PRO A 139 15.53 -13.63 11.22
CA PRO A 139 16.33 -12.41 11.11
C PRO A 139 17.47 -12.54 10.10
N GLY A 140 17.53 -11.61 9.15
CA GLY A 140 18.53 -11.52 8.09
C GLY A 140 18.30 -12.40 6.87
N SER A 141 17.16 -13.11 6.77
CA SER A 141 16.84 -13.94 5.60
C SER A 141 16.10 -13.20 4.49
N SER A 142 15.74 -11.94 4.72
CA SER A 142 14.86 -11.16 3.85
C SER A 142 15.42 -9.78 3.58
N LYS A 143 15.01 -9.20 2.45
CA LYS A 143 15.31 -7.81 2.12
C LYS A 143 14.59 -6.86 3.04
N ILE A 144 15.21 -5.70 3.25
CA ILE A 144 14.69 -4.61 4.06
C ILE A 144 14.57 -3.38 3.16
N PHE A 145 13.39 -2.80 3.09
CA PHE A 145 13.12 -1.61 2.29
C PHE A 145 12.68 -0.45 3.16
N LEU A 146 13.19 0.74 2.86
CA LEU A 146 12.56 1.99 3.27
C LEU A 146 11.70 2.53 2.12
N PRO A 147 10.54 3.15 2.39
CA PRO A 147 9.88 3.96 1.39
C PRO A 147 10.71 5.22 1.07
N PRO A 148 10.46 5.90 -0.05
CA PRO A 148 11.12 7.17 -0.35
C PRO A 148 10.77 8.24 0.70
N PRO A 149 11.56 9.31 0.84
CA PRO A 149 11.21 10.37 1.79
C PRO A 149 9.98 11.17 1.34
N GLY A 150 9.29 11.77 2.30
CA GLY A 150 8.08 12.57 2.05
C GLY A 150 6.81 11.73 1.97
N LEU A 151 5.90 12.09 1.06
CA LEU A 151 4.57 11.48 0.89
C LEU A 151 4.37 11.03 -0.57
N ALA A 152 5.39 10.43 -1.17
CA ALA A 152 5.29 9.97 -2.55
C ALA A 152 4.36 8.76 -2.65
N SER A 153 3.29 8.89 -3.44
CA SER A 153 2.45 7.78 -3.89
C SER A 153 3.03 7.12 -5.16
N GLY A 154 2.69 5.85 -5.38
CA GLY A 154 3.10 5.13 -6.59
C GLY A 154 2.47 5.74 -7.86
N VAL A 155 1.14 5.81 -7.86
CA VAL A 155 0.32 6.42 -8.92
C VAL A 155 -0.53 7.54 -8.34
N ASN A 156 -0.45 8.74 -8.92
CA ASN A 156 -1.32 9.88 -8.60
C ASN A 156 -2.28 10.12 -9.76
N ILE A 157 -3.59 10.06 -9.50
CA ILE A 157 -4.62 10.22 -10.54
C ILE A 157 -5.26 11.60 -10.37
N ALA A 158 -4.89 12.52 -11.25
CA ALA A 158 -5.28 13.92 -11.21
C ALA A 158 -6.20 14.32 -12.38
N CYS A 159 -6.98 13.38 -12.90
CA CYS A 159 -7.90 13.59 -14.01
C CYS A 159 -9.17 12.74 -13.87
N SER A 160 -10.17 13.01 -14.71
CA SER A 160 -11.43 12.25 -14.79
C SER A 160 -11.48 11.43 -16.08
N TYR A 161 -12.34 10.43 -16.14
CA TYR A 161 -12.59 9.60 -17.33
C TYR A 161 -11.31 8.94 -17.84
N ILE A 162 -10.71 8.12 -16.98
CA ILE A 162 -9.48 7.38 -17.28
C ILE A 162 -9.62 5.93 -16.82
N THR A 163 -9.18 4.99 -17.67
CA THR A 163 -8.96 3.60 -17.32
C THR A 163 -7.46 3.35 -17.19
N ILE A 164 -7.04 2.85 -16.04
CA ILE A 164 -5.66 2.51 -15.73
C ILE A 164 -5.60 1.01 -15.50
N LYS A 165 -4.70 0.32 -16.20
CA LYS A 165 -4.63 -1.14 -16.10
C LYS A 165 -3.22 -1.70 -16.17
N ASN A 166 -3.05 -2.90 -15.61
CA ASN A 166 -1.81 -3.68 -15.64
C ASN A 166 -0.62 -2.94 -15.01
N ILE A 167 -0.81 -2.34 -13.83
CA ILE A 167 0.24 -1.66 -13.06
C ILE A 167 0.34 -2.27 -11.67
N THR A 168 1.56 -2.49 -11.20
CA THR A 168 1.86 -2.77 -9.79
C THR A 168 2.51 -1.53 -9.16
N ALA A 169 1.97 -1.04 -8.06
CA ALA A 169 2.58 0.00 -7.23
C ALA A 169 3.08 -0.63 -5.92
N ILE A 170 4.37 -0.45 -5.61
CA ILE A 170 5.01 -1.02 -4.42
C ILE A 170 5.99 -0.05 -3.75
N HIS A 171 6.06 -0.13 -2.42
CA HIS A 171 6.99 0.63 -1.56
C HIS A 171 6.85 2.16 -1.66
N ALA A 172 5.66 2.67 -2.00
CA ALA A 172 5.36 4.09 -1.87
C ALA A 172 5.44 4.54 -0.40
N ALA A 173 5.73 5.82 -0.16
CA ALA A 173 5.72 6.39 1.20
C ALA A 173 4.32 6.80 1.65
N ASN A 174 3.44 7.02 0.69
CA ASN A 174 2.02 7.25 0.86
C ASN A 174 1.30 6.08 0.15
N ASP A 175 0.28 6.36 -0.65
CA ASP A 175 -0.55 5.30 -1.23
C ASP A 175 0.05 4.65 -2.47
N GLY A 176 -0.37 3.42 -2.77
CA GLY A 176 -0.12 2.79 -4.06
C GLY A 176 -0.80 3.55 -5.21
N PHE A 177 -2.10 3.81 -5.06
CA PHE A 177 -2.93 4.60 -5.96
C PHE A 177 -3.67 5.67 -5.18
N ASN A 178 -3.31 6.93 -5.42
CA ASN A 178 -3.82 8.09 -4.69
C ASN A 178 -4.74 8.93 -5.58
N ILE A 179 -5.98 9.17 -5.13
CA ILE A 179 -6.98 9.96 -5.84
C ILE A 179 -7.63 11.00 -4.90
N HIS A 180 -7.45 12.27 -5.25
CA HIS A 180 -8.12 13.42 -4.62
C HIS A 180 -8.86 14.27 -5.65
N GLY A 181 -9.79 15.10 -5.17
CA GLY A 181 -10.49 16.06 -5.99
C GLY A 181 -11.86 15.57 -6.48
N PRO A 182 -12.55 16.42 -7.24
CA PRO A 182 -13.78 16.06 -7.94
C PRO A 182 -13.45 15.24 -9.21
N ARG A 183 -13.00 14.01 -9.02
CA ARG A 183 -12.64 13.09 -10.12
C ARG A 183 -13.70 12.04 -10.31
N VAL A 184 -14.10 11.80 -11.55
CA VAL A 184 -15.19 10.87 -11.87
C VAL A 184 -14.81 9.99 -13.05
N GLY A 185 -15.45 8.83 -13.18
CA GLY A 185 -15.19 7.90 -14.27
C GLY A 185 -13.76 7.34 -14.24
N ILE A 186 -13.18 7.18 -13.06
CA ILE A 186 -11.90 6.48 -12.88
C ILE A 186 -12.18 4.98 -12.86
N ARG A 187 -11.39 4.22 -13.63
CA ARG A 187 -11.42 2.76 -13.63
C ARG A 187 -10.03 2.21 -13.41
N LEU A 188 -9.85 1.37 -12.39
CA LEU A 188 -8.63 0.60 -12.17
C LEU A 188 -8.93 -0.86 -12.52
N GLU A 189 -8.17 -1.45 -13.44
CA GLU A 189 -8.40 -2.81 -13.92
C GLU A 189 -7.10 -3.63 -13.88
N ASN A 190 -7.11 -4.77 -13.20
CA ASN A 190 -5.90 -5.60 -13.03
C ASN A 190 -4.70 -4.79 -12.51
N VAL A 191 -4.92 -4.01 -11.44
CA VAL A 191 -3.86 -3.29 -10.74
C VAL A 191 -3.48 -4.02 -9.45
N LYS A 192 -2.26 -3.77 -8.98
CA LYS A 192 -1.74 -4.35 -7.75
C LYS A 192 -1.17 -3.25 -6.87
N ALA A 193 -1.59 -3.20 -5.61
CA ALA A 193 -1.12 -2.24 -4.64
C ALA A 193 -0.53 -2.98 -3.43
N PHE A 194 0.81 -3.06 -3.41
CA PHE A 194 1.54 -3.86 -2.43
C PHE A 194 2.45 -3.01 -1.57
N SER A 195 2.55 -3.32 -0.28
CA SER A 195 3.64 -2.82 0.56
C SER A 195 3.84 -1.30 0.45
N ASN A 196 2.74 -0.54 0.37
CA ASN A 196 2.80 0.92 0.38
C ASN A 196 2.74 1.40 1.84
N GLY A 197 3.33 2.56 2.10
CA GLY A 197 3.47 3.12 3.44
C GLY A 197 2.12 3.35 4.08
N ASP A 198 1.21 3.99 3.34
CA ASP A 198 -0.16 4.21 3.78
C ASP A 198 -1.10 3.20 3.10
N GLU A 199 -2.17 3.62 2.41
CA GLU A 199 -3.09 2.69 1.78
C GLU A 199 -2.54 2.07 0.47
N GLY A 200 -3.12 0.95 0.05
CA GLY A 200 -2.91 0.45 -1.30
C GLY A 200 -3.64 1.31 -2.33
N ILE A 201 -4.92 1.60 -2.08
CA ILE A 201 -5.77 2.46 -2.92
C ILE A 201 -6.56 3.40 -2.00
N SER A 202 -6.60 4.68 -2.34
CA SER A 202 -7.34 5.70 -1.58
C SER A 202 -8.18 6.59 -2.50
N ALA A 203 -9.43 6.82 -2.09
CA ALA A 203 -10.33 7.78 -2.75
C ALA A 203 -10.83 8.82 -1.76
N HIS A 204 -10.56 10.08 -2.04
CA HIS A 204 -10.90 11.20 -1.16
C HIS A 204 -11.93 12.13 -1.78
N GLU A 205 -12.53 12.98 -0.95
CA GLU A 205 -13.42 14.06 -1.36
C GLU A 205 -14.62 13.56 -2.18
N THR A 206 -14.74 13.87 -3.47
CA THR A 206 -15.93 13.53 -4.30
C THR A 206 -15.59 12.56 -5.43
N VAL A 207 -14.53 11.77 -5.24
CA VAL A 207 -14.07 10.78 -6.22
C VAL A 207 -15.16 9.75 -6.55
N GLN A 208 -15.28 9.41 -7.83
CA GLN A 208 -16.06 8.26 -8.30
C GLN A 208 -15.16 7.30 -9.07
N MET A 209 -15.02 6.09 -8.54
CA MET A 209 -14.04 5.11 -9.01
C MET A 209 -14.58 3.68 -8.99
N ASP A 210 -14.28 2.92 -10.03
CA ASP A 210 -14.50 1.48 -10.06
C ASP A 210 -13.16 0.74 -10.13
N VAL A 211 -13.02 -0.34 -9.36
CA VAL A 211 -11.83 -1.20 -9.29
C VAL A 211 -12.22 -2.63 -9.62
N PHE A 212 -11.49 -3.25 -10.56
CA PHE A 212 -11.76 -4.59 -11.07
C PHE A 212 -10.50 -5.45 -11.06
N ASP A 213 -10.67 -6.74 -10.75
CA ASP A 213 -9.65 -7.78 -10.96
C ASP A 213 -8.29 -7.44 -10.30
N SER A 214 -8.33 -6.75 -9.16
CA SER A 214 -7.15 -6.11 -8.56
C SER A 214 -6.78 -6.73 -7.21
N GLU A 215 -5.51 -6.59 -6.82
CA GLU A 215 -4.95 -7.17 -5.60
C GLU A 215 -4.39 -6.07 -4.69
N ILE A 216 -4.83 -6.04 -3.43
CA ILE A 216 -4.48 -5.01 -2.46
C ILE A 216 -3.95 -5.68 -1.19
N ALA A 217 -2.64 -5.61 -0.97
CA ALA A 217 -2.01 -6.39 0.07
C ALA A 217 -0.80 -5.76 0.75
N TRP A 218 -0.58 -6.14 2.00
CA TRP A 218 0.60 -5.74 2.78
C TRP A 218 0.81 -4.22 2.91
N ASN A 219 -0.25 -3.41 2.78
CA ASN A 219 -0.14 -1.97 2.92
C ASN A 219 -0.11 -1.56 4.40
N GLY A 220 0.64 -0.50 4.69
CA GLY A 220 1.08 -0.10 6.02
C GLY A 220 0.16 0.85 6.77
N SER A 221 -0.95 1.28 6.16
CA SER A 221 -1.94 2.15 6.82
C SER A 221 -2.61 1.47 8.00
N ASN A 222 -2.80 2.23 9.09
CA ASN A 222 -3.69 1.86 10.19
C ASN A 222 -5.17 1.86 9.80
N ALA A 223 -5.57 2.56 8.73
CA ALA A 223 -6.93 2.51 8.20
C ALA A 223 -7.14 1.19 7.42
N GLY A 224 -6.23 0.85 6.50
CA GLY A 224 -6.28 -0.45 5.83
C GLY A 224 -5.60 -0.55 4.47
N GLY A 225 -5.94 -1.60 3.73
CA GLY A 225 -5.54 -1.73 2.32
C GLY A 225 -6.24 -0.71 1.43
N VAL A 226 -7.49 -0.41 1.73
CA VAL A 226 -8.30 0.61 1.07
C VAL A 226 -8.79 1.61 2.12
N ALA A 227 -8.68 2.90 1.83
CA ALA A 227 -9.38 3.96 2.58
C ALA A 227 -10.11 4.90 1.61
N ASP A 228 -11.42 4.74 1.57
CA ASP A 228 -12.31 5.60 0.78
C ASP A 228 -13.09 6.46 1.76
N VAL A 229 -12.95 7.79 1.65
CA VAL A 229 -13.44 8.74 2.66
C VAL A 229 -14.14 9.94 2.03
N ASN A 230 -14.77 10.77 2.88
CA ASN A 230 -15.52 11.99 2.54
C ASN A 230 -16.85 11.77 1.83
N ASP A 231 -16.99 12.10 0.55
CA ASP A 231 -18.23 12.00 -0.24
C ASP A 231 -18.01 11.13 -1.49
N CYS A 232 -16.97 10.29 -1.48
CA CYS A 232 -16.60 9.46 -2.61
C CYS A 232 -17.62 8.32 -2.81
N ILE A 233 -17.64 7.80 -4.05
CA ILE A 233 -18.47 6.68 -4.45
C ILE A 233 -17.56 5.65 -5.13
N THR A 234 -17.44 4.47 -4.54
CA THR A 234 -16.49 3.46 -5.04
C THR A 234 -17.10 2.08 -5.21
N THR A 235 -16.65 1.37 -6.24
CA THR A 235 -17.00 -0.04 -6.46
C THR A 235 -15.73 -0.88 -6.52
N TYR A 236 -15.69 -1.98 -5.78
CA TYR A 236 -14.68 -3.02 -5.91
C TYR A 236 -15.36 -4.31 -6.38
N THR A 237 -14.86 -4.86 -7.48
CA THR A 237 -15.41 -6.08 -8.10
C THR A 237 -14.29 -7.07 -8.37
N ASN A 238 -14.47 -8.32 -7.95
CA ASN A 238 -13.49 -9.39 -8.20
C ASN A 238 -12.07 -9.02 -7.72
N CYS A 239 -11.96 -8.34 -6.58
CA CYS A 239 -10.69 -7.95 -6.01
C CYS A 239 -10.27 -8.90 -4.88
N GLU A 240 -8.96 -9.05 -4.70
CA GLU A 240 -8.37 -9.82 -3.60
C GLU A 240 -7.70 -8.86 -2.61
N VAL A 241 -8.06 -8.94 -1.33
CA VAL A 241 -7.59 -8.00 -0.31
C VAL A 241 -7.12 -8.74 0.93
N HIS A 242 -5.81 -8.64 1.23
CA HIS A 242 -5.22 -9.45 2.30
C HIS A 242 -3.98 -8.86 2.98
N HIS A 243 -3.71 -9.32 4.20
CA HIS A 243 -2.47 -9.02 4.92
C HIS A 243 -2.16 -7.52 5.10
N ASN A 244 -3.16 -6.64 5.05
CA ASN A 244 -2.95 -5.21 5.27
C ASN A 244 -2.82 -4.96 6.78
N LEU A 245 -2.11 -3.90 7.17
CA LEU A 245 -1.88 -3.62 8.60
C LEU A 245 -3.18 -3.26 9.33
N GLY A 246 -4.00 -2.41 8.71
CA GLY A 246 -5.33 -2.02 9.16
C GLY A 246 -6.43 -2.98 8.71
N ALA A 247 -7.57 -2.43 8.28
CA ALA A 247 -8.65 -3.22 7.71
C ALA A 247 -8.36 -3.65 6.27
N GLY A 248 -9.13 -4.59 5.72
CA GLY A 248 -9.19 -4.79 4.28
C GLY A 248 -9.72 -3.54 3.58
N PHE A 249 -10.91 -3.11 4.00
CA PHE A 249 -11.56 -1.89 3.55
C PHE A 249 -11.90 -0.97 4.72
N PHE A 250 -11.50 0.29 4.63
CA PHE A 250 -12.00 1.38 5.46
C PHE A 250 -12.86 2.29 4.60
N LEU A 251 -14.15 2.38 4.92
CA LEU A 251 -15.14 3.08 4.12
C LEU A 251 -15.86 4.13 4.96
N GLU A 252 -15.78 5.37 4.53
CA GLU A 252 -16.47 6.51 5.09
C GLU A 252 -17.05 7.34 3.95
N GLY A 253 -18.18 7.99 4.22
CA GLY A 253 -18.76 8.94 3.30
C GLY A 253 -20.07 8.51 2.69
N LYS A 254 -20.12 8.41 1.36
CA LYS A 254 -21.39 8.36 0.63
C LYS A 254 -21.84 6.94 0.34
N SER A 255 -21.28 6.27 -0.67
CA SER A 255 -21.75 4.94 -1.07
C SER A 255 -20.65 4.08 -1.68
N HIS A 256 -20.56 2.85 -1.22
CA HIS A 256 -19.55 1.90 -1.65
C HIS A 256 -20.19 0.56 -1.98
N ARG A 257 -19.59 -0.17 -2.92
CA ARG A 257 -20.00 -1.53 -3.26
C ARG A 257 -18.80 -2.46 -3.29
N ILE A 258 -18.89 -3.59 -2.62
CA ILE A 258 -17.87 -4.65 -2.64
C ILE A 258 -18.53 -5.94 -3.12
N THR A 259 -18.13 -6.42 -4.31
CA THR A 259 -18.75 -7.58 -4.94
C THR A 259 -17.75 -8.60 -5.45
N HIS A 260 -18.05 -9.89 -5.27
CA HIS A 260 -17.21 -10.99 -5.73
C HIS A 260 -15.75 -10.89 -5.24
N CYS A 261 -15.49 -10.21 -4.14
CA CYS A 261 -14.14 -10.01 -3.63
C CYS A 261 -13.74 -11.15 -2.68
N LEU A 262 -12.46 -11.51 -2.70
CA LEU A 262 -11.85 -12.41 -1.73
C LEU A 262 -11.13 -11.59 -0.66
N ILE A 263 -11.56 -11.71 0.60
CA ILE A 263 -10.95 -11.01 1.74
C ILE A 263 -10.38 -12.06 2.69
N HIS A 264 -9.07 -12.01 2.95
CA HIS A 264 -8.43 -13.00 3.80
C HIS A 264 -7.22 -12.49 4.55
N HIS A 265 -6.86 -13.19 5.63
CA HIS A 265 -5.69 -12.84 6.44
C HIS A 265 -5.71 -11.36 6.86
N GLN A 266 -6.90 -10.84 7.15
CA GLN A 266 -7.13 -9.51 7.70
C GLN A 266 -7.52 -9.63 9.16
N SER A 267 -7.07 -8.68 9.97
CA SER A 267 -7.54 -8.55 11.35
C SER A 267 -8.97 -7.97 11.42
N GLN A 268 -9.31 -7.14 10.44
CA GLN A 268 -10.62 -6.53 10.23
C GLN A 268 -10.92 -6.50 8.74
N ASP A 269 -12.04 -7.10 8.31
CA ASP A 269 -12.34 -7.20 6.87
C ASP A 269 -12.81 -5.87 6.30
N ILE A 270 -13.85 -5.28 6.90
CA ILE A 270 -14.47 -4.02 6.49
C ILE A 270 -14.77 -3.18 7.74
N VAL A 271 -14.34 -1.93 7.74
CA VAL A 271 -14.66 -0.91 8.73
C VAL A 271 -15.48 0.16 8.03
N VAL A 272 -16.66 0.46 8.57
CA VAL A 272 -17.56 1.51 8.06
C VAL A 272 -17.66 2.62 9.10
N ARG A 273 -17.49 3.88 8.68
CA ARG A 273 -17.67 5.07 9.51
C ARG A 273 -18.65 6.06 8.90
N GLY A 274 -19.23 6.88 9.79
CA GLY A 274 -20.20 7.91 9.40
C GLY A 274 -21.46 7.30 8.80
N ASP A 275 -22.01 7.98 7.80
CA ASP A 275 -23.27 7.62 7.13
C ASP A 275 -23.06 6.81 5.83
N ALA A 276 -21.89 6.18 5.68
CA ALA A 276 -21.55 5.44 4.48
C ALA A 276 -22.49 4.26 4.22
N VAL A 277 -23.05 4.21 3.02
CA VAL A 277 -23.88 3.09 2.56
C VAL A 277 -22.99 2.06 1.87
N VAL A 278 -22.85 0.87 2.44
CA VAL A 278 -22.02 -0.19 1.88
C VAL A 278 -22.89 -1.36 1.41
N GLU A 279 -22.90 -1.61 0.10
CA GLU A 279 -23.49 -2.80 -0.50
C GLU A 279 -22.44 -3.92 -0.61
N GLN A 280 -22.79 -5.11 -0.17
CA GLN A 280 -21.92 -6.29 -0.25
C GLN A 280 -22.67 -7.43 -0.93
N LYS A 281 -22.04 -8.11 -1.88
CA LYS A 281 -22.65 -9.26 -2.55
C LYS A 281 -21.62 -10.26 -3.06
N ASP A 282 -21.87 -11.55 -2.82
CA ASP A 282 -21.09 -12.67 -3.34
C ASP A 282 -19.58 -12.62 -3.00
N ASN A 283 -19.20 -11.99 -1.88
CA ASN A 283 -17.82 -11.97 -1.42
C ASN A 283 -17.45 -13.26 -0.67
N GLU A 284 -16.17 -13.62 -0.68
CA GLU A 284 -15.61 -14.75 0.05
C GLU A 284 -14.71 -14.23 1.18
N TRP A 285 -14.87 -14.80 2.38
CA TRP A 285 -14.04 -14.47 3.55
C TRP A 285 -13.28 -15.69 4.04
N ARG A 286 -11.96 -15.58 4.16
CA ARG A 286 -11.11 -16.62 4.76
C ARG A 286 -10.38 -16.07 5.97
N LYS A 287 -10.70 -16.60 7.14
CA LYS A 287 -10.03 -16.18 8.38
C LYS A 287 -8.53 -16.52 8.36
N PRO A 288 -7.68 -15.70 9.02
CA PRO A 288 -6.26 -16.00 9.18
C PRO A 288 -6.02 -17.32 9.93
#